data_AF-A0A920VS97-F1
#
_entry.id   AF-A0A920VS97-F1
#
_cell.length_a   1.000
_cell.length_b   1.000
_cell.length_c   1.000
_cell.angle_alpha   90.00
_cell.angle_beta   90.00
_cell.angle_gamma   90.00
#
_symmetry.space_group_name_H-M   'P 1'
#
loop_
_entity.id
_entity.type
_entity.pdbx_description
1 polymer ?
#
loop_
_entity_poly.entity_id
_entity_poly.type
_entity_poly.pdbx_seq_one_letter_code
_entity_poly.pdbx_strand_id
1 'polypeptide(L)'
;MYGFPGTACVSINEEIVHGIPGDRIVRSGDLVTLDCGAIVDGYNSDHAITEVVGDSTSEKDNLIDTTRKSLEAGIKAARYGNRIGDVSSAIEGYVVPRSYELVREYVGHGVGKRLHEPPQVPNFGTSGQGLELQVGLVLAIEPMVNVGGWQTRILDDEWTVVTADGSLSCHFEHTVAITEDGPQVLTVE
;
A
#
# COMPACT_ATOMS: atom_id res chain seq x y z
N MET A 1 -14.42 -0.91 -9.00
CA MET A 1 -13.31 -0.15 -9.64
C MET A 1 -13.81 0.56 -10.90
N TYR A 2 -13.19 1.68 -11.24
CA TYR A 2 -13.62 2.65 -12.25
C TYR A 2 -13.39 2.19 -13.71
N GLY A 3 -13.87 0.99 -14.06
CA GLY A 3 -13.66 0.36 -15.36
C GLY A 3 -12.47 -0.60 -15.44
N PHE A 4 -11.83 -0.91 -14.31
CA PHE A 4 -10.76 -1.92 -14.24
C PHE A 4 -11.27 -3.28 -14.72
N PRO A 5 -10.53 -4.01 -15.59
CA PRO A 5 -11.03 -5.23 -16.21
C PRO A 5 -10.90 -6.48 -15.33
N GLY A 6 -10.10 -6.44 -14.26
CA GLY A 6 -9.89 -7.56 -13.34
C GLY A 6 -10.78 -7.53 -12.09
N THR A 7 -10.69 -8.59 -11.28
CA THR A 7 -11.32 -8.67 -9.94
C THR A 7 -10.31 -8.47 -8.81
N ALA A 8 -9.03 -8.65 -9.09
CA ALA A 8 -7.91 -8.36 -8.22
C ALA A 8 -6.80 -7.71 -9.04
N CYS A 9 -5.94 -6.93 -8.39
CA CYS A 9 -4.72 -6.40 -8.96
C CYS A 9 -3.59 -7.40 -8.71
N VAL A 10 -2.79 -7.68 -9.73
CA VAL A 10 -1.62 -8.56 -9.64
C VAL A 10 -0.45 -7.81 -10.24
N SER A 11 0.40 -7.26 -9.38
CA SER A 11 1.58 -6.47 -9.78
C SER A 11 2.85 -7.28 -9.59
N ILE A 12 3.67 -7.41 -10.63
CA ILE A 12 4.89 -8.22 -10.63
C ILE A 12 6.13 -7.34 -10.81
N ASN A 13 7.12 -7.51 -9.92
CA ASN A 13 8.45 -6.91 -9.94
C ASN A 13 8.46 -5.37 -9.91
N GLU A 14 8.55 -4.70 -11.06
CA GLU A 14 8.57 -3.25 -11.19
C GLU A 14 7.18 -2.59 -11.18
N GLU A 15 6.14 -3.41 -11.31
CA GLU A 15 4.74 -2.98 -11.22
C GLU A 15 4.43 -2.62 -9.76
N ILE A 16 4.04 -1.36 -9.54
CA ILE A 16 3.75 -0.76 -8.24
C ILE A 16 2.36 -1.19 -7.78
N VAL A 17 1.33 -0.88 -8.58
CA VAL A 17 -0.09 -1.10 -8.30
C VAL A 17 -0.87 -1.28 -9.60
N HIS A 18 -2.10 -1.78 -9.47
CA HIS A 18 -3.07 -1.91 -10.57
C HIS A 18 -2.64 -2.79 -11.74
N GLY A 19 -1.70 -3.72 -11.53
CA GLY A 19 -1.37 -4.72 -12.55
C GLY A 19 -2.61 -5.54 -12.93
N ILE A 20 -2.93 -5.57 -14.23
CA ILE A 20 -4.08 -6.32 -14.74
C ILE A 20 -3.69 -7.81 -14.87
N PRO A 21 -4.43 -8.75 -14.24
CA PRO A 21 -4.20 -10.17 -14.44
C PRO A 21 -4.36 -10.57 -15.92
N GLY A 22 -3.44 -11.40 -16.41
CA GLY A 22 -3.46 -11.86 -17.81
C GLY A 22 -2.68 -13.16 -18.01
N ASP A 23 -2.17 -13.38 -19.22
CA ASP A 23 -1.50 -14.64 -19.61
C ASP A 23 -0.03 -14.75 -19.10
N ARG A 24 0.48 -13.75 -18.39
CA ARG A 24 1.86 -13.75 -17.87
C ARG A 24 2.05 -14.88 -16.85
N ILE A 25 2.91 -15.83 -17.20
CA ILE A 25 3.28 -16.94 -16.31
C ILE A 25 4.27 -16.42 -15.25
N VAL A 26 3.85 -16.46 -13.99
CA VAL A 26 4.70 -16.18 -12.83
C VAL A 26 5.77 -17.25 -12.67
N ARG A 27 7.00 -16.85 -12.35
CA ARG A 27 8.17 -17.75 -12.27
C ARG A 27 8.83 -17.69 -10.90
N SER A 28 9.63 -18.71 -10.59
CA SER A 28 10.51 -18.67 -9.41
C SER A 28 11.40 -17.41 -9.48
N GLY A 29 11.47 -16.69 -8.37
CA GLY A 29 12.13 -15.41 -8.23
C GLY A 29 11.23 -14.20 -8.50
N ASP A 30 10.03 -14.30 -9.05
CA ASP A 30 9.18 -13.13 -9.23
C ASP A 30 8.68 -12.60 -7.86
N LEU A 31 8.78 -11.27 -7.68
CA LEU A 31 8.16 -10.54 -6.59
C LEU A 31 6.73 -10.20 -7.03
N VAL A 32 5.72 -10.67 -6.30
CA VAL A 32 4.32 -10.57 -6.72
C VAL A 32 3.49 -9.96 -5.61
N THR A 33 2.83 -8.86 -5.92
CA THR A 33 1.79 -8.24 -5.08
C THR A 33 0.42 -8.72 -5.55
N LEU A 34 -0.37 -9.21 -4.60
CA LEU A 34 -1.80 -9.44 -4.76
C LEU A 34 -2.53 -8.37 -3.96
N ASP A 35 -3.42 -7.63 -4.62
CA ASP A 35 -4.23 -6.58 -4.01
C ASP A 35 -5.71 -6.87 -4.35
N CYS A 36 -6.49 -7.06 -3.28
CA CYS A 36 -7.84 -7.61 -3.33
C CYS A 36 -8.77 -6.87 -2.36
N GLY A 37 -9.85 -6.33 -2.92
CA GLY A 37 -10.98 -5.83 -2.15
C GLY A 37 -12.17 -6.79 -2.12
N ALA A 38 -13.02 -6.63 -1.10
CA ALA A 38 -14.29 -7.35 -1.00
C ALA A 38 -15.43 -6.39 -0.64
N ILE A 39 -16.63 -6.67 -1.16
CA ILE A 39 -17.85 -5.93 -0.80
C ILE A 39 -18.80 -6.88 -0.06
N VAL A 40 -19.04 -6.62 1.22
CA VAL A 40 -19.94 -7.41 2.07
C VAL A 40 -20.96 -6.46 2.70
N ASP A 41 -22.24 -6.75 2.53
CA ASP A 41 -23.36 -5.94 3.06
C ASP A 41 -23.26 -4.43 2.74
N GLY A 42 -22.66 -4.10 1.59
CA GLY A 42 -22.46 -2.72 1.13
C GLY A 42 -21.25 -2.00 1.72
N TYR A 43 -20.36 -2.72 2.43
CA TYR A 43 -19.08 -2.22 2.93
C TYR A 43 -17.93 -2.84 2.17
N ASN A 44 -16.92 -2.03 1.88
CA ASN A 44 -15.70 -2.39 1.17
C ASN A 44 -14.59 -2.65 2.20
N SER A 45 -13.76 -3.64 1.93
CA SER A 45 -12.43 -3.81 2.53
C SER A 45 -11.39 -3.79 1.43
N ASP A 46 -10.16 -3.45 1.80
CA ASP A 46 -8.99 -3.47 0.92
C ASP A 46 -7.77 -4.06 1.62
N HIS A 47 -6.97 -4.80 0.87
CA HIS A 47 -5.80 -5.51 1.37
C HIS A 47 -4.86 -5.94 0.26
N ALA A 48 -3.57 -5.70 0.48
CA ALA A 48 -2.48 -6.09 -0.40
C ALA A 48 -1.35 -6.80 0.37
N ILE A 49 -0.78 -7.81 -0.28
CA ILE A 49 0.39 -8.56 0.20
C ILE A 49 1.37 -8.78 -0.95
N THR A 50 2.65 -8.58 -0.70
CA THR A 50 3.74 -8.93 -1.62
C THR A 50 4.52 -10.14 -1.12
N GLU A 51 4.69 -11.15 -1.97
CA GLU A 51 5.51 -12.33 -1.70
C GLU A 51 6.45 -12.65 -2.87
N VAL A 52 7.50 -13.44 -2.61
CA VAL A 52 8.36 -13.99 -3.68
C VAL A 52 7.91 -15.40 -4.01
N VAL A 53 7.73 -15.68 -5.30
CA VAL A 53 7.44 -17.04 -5.75
C VAL A 53 8.73 -17.85 -5.79
N GLY A 54 8.80 -18.96 -5.04
CA GLY A 54 9.97 -19.84 -5.05
C GLY A 54 11.19 -19.23 -4.36
N ASP A 55 12.32 -19.18 -5.07
CA ASP A 55 13.61 -18.75 -4.49
C ASP A 55 13.72 -17.22 -4.44
N SER A 56 14.09 -16.67 -3.27
CA SER A 56 14.26 -15.24 -3.06
C SER A 56 15.73 -14.78 -3.09
N THR A 57 15.93 -13.47 -3.14
CA THR A 57 17.21 -12.79 -2.94
C THR A 57 17.15 -11.91 -1.69
N SER A 58 18.31 -11.63 -1.08
CA SER A 58 18.38 -10.75 0.08
C SER A 58 17.82 -9.34 -0.19
N GLU A 59 17.90 -8.85 -1.42
CA GLU A 59 17.32 -7.57 -1.82
C GLU A 59 15.79 -7.59 -1.72
N LYS A 60 15.14 -8.64 -2.24
CA LYS A 60 13.69 -8.82 -2.19
C LYS A 60 13.22 -9.06 -0.76
N ASP A 61 13.92 -9.89 0.00
CA ASP A 61 13.60 -10.14 1.41
C ASP A 61 13.67 -8.85 2.23
N ASN A 62 14.70 -8.03 2.02
CA ASN A 62 14.84 -6.75 2.70
C ASN A 62 13.78 -5.72 2.26
N LEU A 63 13.42 -5.69 0.98
CA LEU A 63 12.37 -4.81 0.45
C LEU A 63 11.00 -5.17 1.04
N ILE A 64 10.66 -6.46 1.04
CA ILE A 64 9.42 -6.99 1.66
C ILE A 64 9.39 -6.65 3.15
N ASP A 65 10.47 -6.96 3.89
CA ASP A 65 10.56 -6.68 5.33
C ASP A 65 10.41 -5.18 5.61
N THR A 66 11.05 -4.33 4.81
CA THR A 66 10.98 -2.88 4.98
C THR A 66 9.58 -2.34 4.72
N THR A 67 8.91 -2.83 3.68
CA THR A 67 7.56 -2.39 3.31
C THR A 67 6.52 -2.84 4.35
N ARG A 68 6.61 -4.10 4.79
CA ARG A 68 5.72 -4.63 5.84
C ARG A 68 5.90 -3.88 7.16
N LYS A 69 7.15 -3.63 7.58
CA LYS A 69 7.41 -2.91 8.84
C LYS A 69 7.12 -1.42 8.77
N SER A 70 7.15 -0.81 7.57
CA SER A 70 6.70 0.58 7.40
C SER A 70 5.17 0.67 7.54
N LEU A 71 4.43 -0.31 7.00
CA LEU A 71 3.00 -0.43 7.24
C LEU A 71 2.70 -0.56 8.74
N GLU A 72 3.37 -1.48 9.44
CA GLU A 72 3.22 -1.64 10.89
C GLU A 72 3.49 -0.34 11.66
N ALA A 73 4.51 0.42 11.26
CA ALA A 73 4.83 1.72 11.85
C ALA A 73 3.71 2.75 11.63
N GLY A 74 3.17 2.82 10.40
CA GLY A 74 2.03 3.66 10.05
C GLY A 74 0.77 3.29 10.85
N ILE A 75 0.41 2.01 10.88
CA ILE A 75 -0.72 1.49 11.65
C ILE A 75 -0.57 1.87 13.12
N LYS A 76 0.60 1.64 13.73
CA LYS A 76 0.85 1.98 15.14
C LYS A 76 0.65 3.46 15.46
N ALA A 77 0.92 4.34 14.48
CA ALA A 77 0.71 5.79 14.58
C ALA A 77 -0.75 6.21 14.28
N ALA A 78 -1.58 5.35 13.70
CA ALA A 78 -2.98 5.62 13.40
C ALA A 78 -3.86 5.53 14.67
N ARG A 79 -3.67 6.47 15.61
CA ARG A 79 -4.38 6.54 16.89
C ARG A 79 -5.33 7.72 16.93
N TYR A 80 -6.40 7.59 17.71
CA TYR A 80 -7.30 8.71 18.00
C TYR A 80 -6.50 9.93 18.50
N GLY A 81 -6.77 11.10 17.93
CA GLY A 81 -6.10 12.37 18.24
C GLY A 81 -4.79 12.62 17.49
N ASN A 82 -4.16 11.60 16.91
CA ASN A 82 -3.08 11.79 15.94
C ASN A 82 -3.65 12.36 14.63
N ARG A 83 -2.77 12.76 13.70
CA ARG A 83 -3.14 13.26 12.38
C ARG A 83 -2.61 12.35 11.27
N ILE A 84 -3.16 12.51 10.07
CA ILE A 84 -2.70 11.78 8.88
C ILE A 84 -1.18 11.90 8.70
N GLY A 85 -0.61 13.09 8.89
CA GLY A 85 0.82 13.31 8.80
C GLY A 85 1.66 12.52 9.81
N ASP A 86 1.09 12.09 10.95
CA ASP A 86 1.78 11.20 11.89
C ASP A 86 1.90 9.78 11.35
N VAL A 87 0.87 9.29 10.65
CA VAL A 87 0.88 8.00 9.94
C VAL A 87 1.91 8.05 8.82
N SER A 88 1.81 9.07 7.97
CA SER A 88 2.72 9.29 6.84
C SER A 88 4.19 9.42 7.28
N SER A 89 4.45 10.21 8.32
CA SER A 89 5.80 10.42 8.85
C SER A 89 6.38 9.16 9.48
N ALA A 90 5.55 8.32 10.10
CA ALA A 90 5.99 7.04 10.65
C ALA A 90 6.41 6.05 9.56
N ILE A 91 5.66 6.00 8.45
CA ILE A 91 6.00 5.18 7.27
C ILE A 91 7.32 5.68 6.66
N GLU A 92 7.40 6.98 6.33
CA GLU A 92 8.58 7.60 5.74
C GLU A 92 9.83 7.47 6.60
N GLY A 93 9.69 7.70 7.91
CA GLY A 93 10.77 7.54 8.88
C GLY A 93 11.28 6.11 9.01
N TYR A 94 10.50 5.12 8.59
CA TYR A 94 10.95 3.74 8.50
C TYR A 94 11.67 3.46 7.17
N VAL A 95 11.14 3.95 6.06
CA VAL A 95 11.60 3.61 4.71
C VAL A 95 12.87 4.36 4.32
N VAL A 96 12.88 5.70 4.42
CA VAL A 96 13.95 6.54 3.88
C VAL A 96 15.34 6.24 4.48
N PRO A 97 15.50 6.01 5.80
CA PRO A 97 16.81 5.65 6.37
C PRO A 97 17.39 4.32 5.86
N ARG A 98 16.56 3.48 5.21
CA ARG A 98 16.98 2.21 4.60
C ARG A 98 17.34 2.34 3.12
N SER A 99 17.44 3.57 2.61
CA SER A 99 17.81 3.88 1.22
C SER A 99 16.81 3.38 0.17
N TYR A 100 15.53 3.33 0.55
CA TYR A 100 14.41 3.12 -0.37
C TYR A 100 13.62 4.41 -0.57
N GLU A 101 12.85 4.48 -1.64
CA GLU A 101 11.95 5.62 -1.93
C GLU A 101 10.49 5.22 -1.78
N LEU A 102 9.63 6.22 -1.58
CA LEU A 102 8.18 6.06 -1.47
C LEU A 102 7.50 6.66 -2.69
N VAL A 103 6.54 5.92 -3.25
CA VAL A 103 5.67 6.42 -4.32
C VAL A 103 4.89 7.64 -3.83
N ARG A 104 4.80 8.67 -4.68
CA ARG A 104 4.19 9.97 -4.30
C ARG A 104 2.85 10.25 -4.97
N GLU A 105 2.54 9.53 -6.05
CA GLU A 105 1.36 9.76 -6.88
C GLU A 105 0.17 8.87 -6.48
N TYR A 106 0.43 7.84 -5.66
CA TYR A 106 -0.53 6.88 -5.14
C TYR A 106 -0.42 6.82 -3.62
N VAL A 107 -1.56 6.78 -2.94
CA VAL A 107 -1.68 7.00 -1.50
C VAL A 107 -2.87 6.22 -0.98
N GLY A 108 -2.83 5.89 0.32
CA GLY A 108 -3.97 5.32 1.01
C GLY A 108 -5.19 6.22 1.03
N HIS A 109 -6.29 5.66 1.51
CA HIS A 109 -7.59 6.32 1.45
C HIS A 109 -8.49 5.94 2.62
N GLY A 110 -9.56 6.70 2.83
CA GLY A 110 -10.70 6.21 3.59
C GLY A 110 -11.37 5.06 2.84
N VAL A 111 -11.87 4.07 3.57
CA VAL A 111 -12.58 2.91 2.99
C VAL A 111 -13.79 2.57 3.84
N GLY A 112 -14.91 2.27 3.17
CA GLY A 112 -16.18 2.05 3.86
C GLY A 112 -17.30 1.71 2.88
N LYS A 113 -18.22 2.64 2.63
CA LYS A 113 -19.34 2.38 1.69
C LYS A 113 -18.94 2.45 0.23
N ARG A 114 -17.86 3.16 -0.06
CA ARG A 114 -17.11 3.13 -1.32
C ARG A 114 -15.72 2.58 -1.04
N LEU A 115 -15.11 2.01 -2.08
CA LEU A 115 -13.73 1.53 -2.06
C LEU A 115 -12.79 2.69 -1.67
N HIS A 116 -12.84 3.78 -2.44
CA HIS A 116 -12.06 4.98 -2.17
C HIS A 116 -12.94 6.11 -1.62
N GLU A 117 -12.63 6.56 -0.41
CA GLU A 117 -13.24 7.71 0.27
C GLU A 117 -12.16 8.64 0.85
N PRO A 118 -12.47 9.90 1.17
CA PRO A 118 -11.58 10.72 1.98
C PRO A 118 -11.40 10.14 3.40
N PRO A 119 -10.28 10.44 4.08
CA PRO A 119 -9.16 11.26 3.62
C PRO A 119 -8.17 10.45 2.76
N GLN A 120 -7.32 11.16 2.00
CA GLN A 120 -6.10 10.55 1.50
C GLN A 120 -5.10 10.32 2.64
N VAL A 121 -4.32 9.25 2.55
CA VAL A 121 -3.30 8.83 3.52
C VAL A 121 -1.96 8.67 2.78
N PRO A 122 -1.23 9.76 2.54
CA PRO A 122 0.08 9.69 1.90
C PRO A 122 1.06 8.82 2.69
N ASN A 123 1.98 8.16 1.99
CA ASN A 123 3.02 7.36 2.63
C ASN A 123 4.23 8.20 3.11
N PHE A 124 4.20 9.51 2.85
CA PHE A 124 5.23 10.49 3.16
C PHE A 124 4.60 11.76 3.72
N GLY A 125 5.26 12.46 4.64
CA GLY A 125 4.69 13.69 5.19
C GLY A 125 5.23 14.12 6.55
N THR A 126 4.73 15.26 7.00
CA THR A 126 5.17 15.90 8.24
C THR A 126 4.24 15.53 9.40
N SER A 127 4.81 15.00 10.49
CA SER A 127 4.08 14.74 11.74
C SER A 127 3.31 15.98 12.24
N GLY A 128 2.11 15.74 12.76
CA GLY A 128 1.21 16.79 13.25
C GLY A 128 0.47 17.57 12.15
N GLN A 129 0.56 17.19 10.88
CA GLN A 129 -0.17 17.83 9.78
C GLN A 129 -1.36 17.00 9.27
N GLY A 130 -2.31 17.67 8.62
CA GLY A 130 -3.46 17.02 8.00
C GLY A 130 -4.64 16.77 8.95
N LEU A 131 -5.60 15.97 8.47
CA LEU A 131 -6.83 15.63 9.20
C LEU A 131 -6.49 14.91 10.51
N GLU A 132 -7.18 15.28 11.59
CA GLU A 132 -7.11 14.56 12.86
C GLU A 132 -7.92 13.27 12.79
N LEU A 133 -7.32 12.16 13.24
CA LEU A 133 -7.91 10.83 13.27
C LEU A 133 -8.94 10.75 14.39
N GLN A 134 -10.17 10.42 14.02
CA GLN A 134 -11.31 10.29 14.93
C GLN A 134 -11.72 8.83 15.07
N VAL A 135 -12.28 8.46 16.22
CA VAL A 135 -12.87 7.14 16.44
C VAL A 135 -13.95 6.86 15.38
N GLY A 136 -13.91 5.66 14.78
CA GLY A 136 -14.81 5.23 13.71
C GLY A 136 -14.35 5.56 12.30
N LEU A 137 -13.25 6.32 12.14
CA LEU A 137 -12.58 6.46 10.85
C LEU A 137 -11.96 5.11 10.45
N VAL A 138 -12.11 4.73 9.18
CA VAL A 138 -11.53 3.50 8.63
C VAL A 138 -10.68 3.86 7.42
N LEU A 139 -9.44 3.40 7.41
CA LEU A 139 -8.42 3.77 6.43
C LEU A 139 -7.79 2.52 5.80
N ALA A 140 -7.61 2.55 4.48
CA ALA A 140 -6.57 1.81 3.78
C ALA A 140 -5.23 2.51 4.03
N ILE A 141 -4.30 1.82 4.69
CA ILE A 141 -2.92 2.27 4.85
C ILE A 141 -2.06 1.33 3.99
N GLU A 142 -1.43 1.89 2.97
CA GLU A 142 -0.88 1.14 1.83
C GLU A 142 0.50 1.67 1.37
N PRO A 143 1.59 1.43 2.12
CA PRO A 143 2.91 1.82 1.67
C PRO A 143 3.34 1.06 0.40
N MET A 144 3.70 1.85 -0.61
CA MET A 144 4.37 1.43 -1.83
C MET A 144 5.83 1.90 -1.79
N VAL A 145 6.75 0.95 -1.73
CA VAL A 145 8.20 1.19 -1.53
C VAL A 145 8.97 0.74 -2.76
N ASN A 146 9.80 1.62 -3.29
CA ASN A 146 10.63 1.37 -4.48
C ASN A 146 12.10 1.20 -4.11
N VAL A 147 12.79 0.31 -4.83
CA VAL A 147 14.26 0.19 -4.77
C VAL A 147 14.94 1.41 -5.38
N GLY A 148 14.42 1.90 -6.51
CA GLY A 148 14.94 3.06 -7.22
C GLY A 148 14.21 4.36 -6.85
N GLY A 149 13.89 5.18 -7.85
CA GLY A 149 13.20 6.46 -7.66
C GLY A 149 11.71 6.32 -7.32
N TRP A 150 11.11 7.43 -6.84
CA TRP A 150 9.68 7.51 -6.53
C TRP A 150 8.77 7.68 -7.76
N GLN A 151 9.36 8.08 -8.89
CA GLN A 151 8.61 8.44 -10.10
C GLN A 151 7.93 7.22 -10.72
N THR A 152 6.70 7.42 -11.20
CA THR A 152 5.90 6.36 -11.81
C THR A 152 5.71 6.57 -13.31
N ARG A 153 5.29 5.50 -14.00
CA ARG A 153 4.80 5.53 -15.37
C ARG A 153 3.58 4.61 -15.49
N ILE A 154 2.58 5.03 -16.24
CA ILE A 154 1.41 4.20 -16.56
C ILE A 154 1.69 3.47 -17.89
N LEU A 155 1.37 2.19 -17.98
CA LEU A 155 1.50 1.40 -19.20
C LEU A 155 0.38 1.71 -20.21
N ASP A 156 0.51 1.20 -21.43
CA ASP A 156 -0.44 1.41 -22.52
C ASP A 156 -1.83 0.79 -22.26
N ASP A 157 -1.93 -0.07 -21.23
CA ASP A 157 -3.21 -0.61 -20.75
C ASP A 157 -4.02 0.39 -19.90
N GLU A 158 -3.48 1.59 -19.68
CA GLU A 158 -4.09 2.70 -18.93
C GLU A 158 -4.29 2.45 -17.41
N TRP A 159 -3.83 1.31 -16.89
CA TRP A 159 -4.01 0.92 -15.48
C TRP A 159 -2.70 0.63 -14.78
N THR A 160 -1.88 -0.24 -15.36
CA THR A 160 -0.70 -0.77 -14.69
C THR A 160 0.31 0.35 -14.45
N VAL A 161 0.64 0.56 -13.17
CA VAL A 161 1.59 1.57 -12.74
C VAL A 161 2.92 0.90 -12.47
N VAL A 162 3.99 1.39 -13.08
CA VAL A 162 5.35 0.86 -12.89
C VAL A 162 6.29 1.93 -12.36
N THR A 163 7.41 1.50 -11.76
CA THR A 163 8.53 2.39 -11.48
C THR A 163 9.09 2.96 -12.79
N ALA A 164 9.38 4.25 -12.82
CA ALA A 164 9.86 4.90 -14.04
C ALA A 164 11.25 4.42 -14.49
N ASP A 165 12.06 3.93 -13.55
CA ASP A 165 13.41 3.40 -13.79
C ASP A 165 13.47 1.87 -13.95
N GLY A 166 12.34 1.17 -13.83
CA GLY A 166 12.25 -0.29 -13.93
C GLY A 166 12.80 -1.05 -12.72
N SER A 167 13.04 -0.35 -11.60
CA SER A 167 13.41 -0.99 -10.33
C SER A 167 12.23 -1.70 -9.67
N LEU A 168 12.52 -2.62 -8.74
CA LEU A 168 11.47 -3.34 -8.00
C LEU A 168 10.63 -2.40 -7.14
N SER A 169 9.35 -2.71 -7.01
CA SER A 169 8.41 -2.09 -6.07
C SER A 169 7.73 -3.15 -5.21
N CYS A 170 7.34 -2.78 -4.01
CA CYS A 170 6.67 -3.63 -3.05
C CYS A 170 5.53 -2.87 -2.40
N HIS A 171 4.41 -3.55 -2.18
CA HIS A 171 3.17 -2.95 -1.70
C HIS A 171 2.50 -3.85 -0.66
N PHE A 172 2.28 -3.30 0.52
CA PHE A 172 1.46 -3.94 1.55
C PHE A 172 0.35 -3.00 1.94
N GLU A 173 -0.80 -3.54 2.31
CA GLU A 173 -1.93 -2.73 2.73
C GLU A 173 -2.73 -3.41 3.84
N HIS A 174 -3.27 -2.62 4.76
CA HIS A 174 -4.38 -3.05 5.59
C HIS A 174 -5.51 -2.03 5.65
N THR A 175 -6.74 -2.54 5.76
CA THR A 175 -7.89 -1.78 6.24
C THR A 175 -7.82 -1.69 7.77
N VAL A 176 -7.79 -0.48 8.30
CA VAL A 176 -7.60 -0.18 9.73
C VAL A 176 -8.68 0.75 10.25
N ALA A 177 -9.39 0.31 11.29
CA ALA A 177 -10.33 1.12 12.04
C ALA A 177 -9.64 1.85 13.19
N ILE A 178 -9.90 3.15 13.33
CA ILE A 178 -9.48 3.93 14.49
C ILE A 178 -10.49 3.73 15.61
N THR A 179 -10.03 3.19 16.74
CA THR A 179 -10.86 2.96 17.94
C THR A 179 -10.35 3.77 19.14
N GLU A 180 -11.10 3.77 20.24
CA GLU A 180 -10.67 4.40 21.51
C GLU A 180 -9.40 3.74 22.08
N ASP A 181 -9.23 2.42 21.89
CA ASP A 181 -8.09 1.65 22.41
C ASP A 181 -6.87 1.66 21.47
N GLY A 182 -7.05 2.20 20.26
CA GLY A 182 -6.02 2.29 19.23
C GLY A 182 -6.47 1.78 17.85
N PRO A 183 -5.54 1.64 16.89
CA PRO A 183 -5.82 1.08 15.58
C PRO A 183 -6.21 -0.40 15.69
N GLN A 184 -7.28 -0.79 15.01
CA GLN A 184 -7.68 -2.18 14.83
C GLN A 184 -7.53 -2.55 13.35
N VAL A 185 -6.67 -3.52 13.05
CA VAL A 185 -6.55 -4.09 11.71
C VAL A 185 -7.74 -5.00 11.44
N LEU A 186 -8.47 -4.75 10.34
CA LEU A 186 -9.66 -5.50 9.96
C LEU A 186 -9.37 -6.63 8.96
N THR A 187 -8.22 -6.56 8.27
CA THR A 187 -7.79 -7.53 7.27
C THR A 187 -6.59 -8.36 7.76
N VAL A 188 -6.67 -8.85 9.00
CA VAL A 188 -5.63 -9.73 9.56
C VAL A 188 -5.64 -11.12 8.89
N GLU A 189 -4.44 -11.66 8.70
CA GLU A 189 -4.17 -13.02 8.22
C GLU A 189 -4.33 -14.09 9.31
#